data_AF-A0A848W6I9-F1
#
_entry.id   AF-A0A848W6I9-F1
#
_cell.length_a   1.000
_cell.length_b   1.000
_cell.length_c   1.000
_cell.angle_alpha   90.00
_cell.angle_beta   90.00
_cell.angle_gamma   90.00
#
_symmetry.space_group_name_H-M   'P 1'
#
loop_
_entity.id
_entity.type
_entity.pdbx_description
1 polymer ?
#
loop_
_entity_poly.entity_id
_entity_poly.type
_entity_poly.pdbx_seq_one_letter_code
_entity_poly.pdbx_strand_id
1 'polypeptide(L)'
;AVVEAGEAELMGINSRSELAVAEDIVQTELRARAMAGGATLVDPASVWLAHDTVLGRDVTVHPNVVFGPGVKVGDDVEIKSFSHLEGATVAEGAIIGPFARLRPGADIRAAARVGNFVEVKNAVLEAGAKANHLSYIGDATVGAMANIGAGTITCNYDGFDKHQTVIGANAFIGSNTALVAPVTIGDGAIVAAGSTIGRDVAADALAIERASQNEKPGWASSFRQQRQAAKSSKSKD
;
A
#
# COMPACT_ATOMS: atom_id res chain seq x y z
N ALA A 1 -18.74 2.08 50.09
CA ALA A 1 -19.45 2.55 48.89
C ALA A 1 -19.49 1.40 47.90
N VAL A 2 -20.64 1.10 47.32
CA VAL A 2 -20.75 0.12 46.22
C VAL A 2 -20.65 0.91 44.92
N VAL A 3 -19.90 0.39 43.95
CA VAL A 3 -19.81 0.93 42.59
C VAL A 3 -20.58 -0.03 41.69
N GLU A 4 -21.58 0.49 40.98
CA GLU A 4 -22.38 -0.27 40.01
C GLU A 4 -21.82 -0.04 38.60
N ALA A 5 -21.83 -1.07 37.78
CA ALA A 5 -21.34 -1.07 36.40
C ALA A 5 -22.18 -2.02 35.54
N GLY A 6 -22.12 -1.85 34.22
CA GLY A 6 -22.80 -2.75 33.28
C GLY A 6 -22.21 -4.17 33.35
N GLU A 7 -23.04 -5.19 33.09
CA GLU A 7 -22.57 -6.60 33.10
C GLU A 7 -21.37 -6.82 32.17
N ALA A 8 -21.39 -6.21 30.98
CA ALA A 8 -20.30 -6.28 30.01
C ALA A 8 -18.97 -5.74 30.54
N GLU A 9 -18.99 -4.66 31.35
CA GLU A 9 -17.78 -4.07 31.96
C GLU A 9 -17.20 -4.95 33.08
N LEU A 10 -18.03 -5.84 33.65
CA LEU A 10 -17.66 -6.75 34.74
C LEU A 10 -17.37 -8.18 34.25
N MET A 11 -17.41 -8.42 32.94
CA MET A 11 -17.22 -9.74 32.33
C MET A 11 -15.79 -10.26 32.58
N GLY A 12 -15.68 -11.48 33.11
CA GLY A 12 -14.42 -12.22 33.19
C GLY A 12 -14.12 -12.97 31.88
N ILE A 13 -12.85 -13.29 31.64
CA ILE A 13 -12.41 -14.06 30.47
C ILE A 13 -11.57 -15.26 30.92
N ASN A 14 -12.15 -16.46 30.84
CA ASN A 14 -11.51 -17.72 31.24
C ASN A 14 -11.31 -18.69 30.05
N SER A 15 -11.85 -18.36 28.87
CA SER A 15 -11.75 -19.18 27.67
C SER A 15 -11.54 -18.35 26.40
N ARG A 16 -11.11 -18.99 25.31
CA ARG A 16 -10.95 -18.32 24.00
C ARG A 16 -12.29 -17.88 23.42
N SER A 17 -13.38 -18.59 23.71
CA SER A 17 -14.74 -18.18 23.34
C SER A 17 -15.18 -16.96 24.14
N GLU A 18 -14.90 -16.91 25.45
CA GLU A 18 -15.18 -15.71 26.26
C GLU A 18 -14.36 -14.50 25.77
N LEU A 19 -13.10 -14.70 25.36
CA LEU A 19 -12.28 -13.63 24.79
C LEU A 19 -12.87 -13.07 23.51
N ALA A 20 -13.39 -13.94 22.63
CA ALA A 20 -14.03 -13.51 21.39
C ALA A 20 -15.32 -12.71 21.65
N VAL A 21 -16.09 -13.08 22.67
CA VAL A 21 -17.29 -12.32 23.09
C VAL A 21 -16.88 -10.94 23.64
N ALA A 22 -15.84 -10.87 24.48
CA ALA A 22 -15.34 -9.60 24.99
C ALA A 22 -14.82 -8.68 23.87
N GLU A 23 -14.12 -9.23 22.88
CA GLU A 23 -13.66 -8.47 21.71
C GLU A 23 -14.82 -7.91 20.88
N ASP A 24 -15.88 -8.69 20.66
CA ASP A 24 -17.05 -8.23 19.90
C ASP A 24 -17.76 -7.05 20.58
N ILE A 25 -17.85 -7.06 21.91
CA ILE A 25 -18.35 -5.95 22.72
C ILE A 25 -17.49 -4.70 22.48
N VAL A 26 -16.17 -4.82 22.65
CA VAL A 26 -15.23 -3.70 22.46
C VAL A 26 -15.28 -3.15 21.04
N GLN A 27 -15.31 -4.02 20.02
CA GLN A 27 -15.42 -3.61 18.62
C GLN A 27 -16.75 -2.91 18.34
N THR A 28 -17.85 -3.35 18.95
CA THR A 28 -19.14 -2.68 18.84
C THR A 28 -19.07 -1.24 19.36
N GLU A 29 -18.46 -1.04 20.52
CA GLU A 29 -18.26 0.29 21.11
C GLU A 29 -17.31 1.18 20.30
N LEU A 30 -16.20 0.61 19.80
CA LEU A 30 -15.25 1.35 18.94
C LEU A 30 -15.94 1.85 17.68
N ARG A 31 -16.73 0.99 17.02
CA ARG A 31 -17.48 1.34 15.81
C ARG A 31 -18.55 2.38 16.08
N ALA A 32 -19.29 2.26 17.17
CA ALA A 32 -20.27 3.26 17.60
C ALA A 32 -19.60 4.63 17.85
N ARG A 33 -18.46 4.65 18.55
CA ARG A 33 -17.68 5.87 18.79
C ARG A 33 -17.16 6.50 17.51
N ALA A 34 -16.63 5.69 16.59
CA ALA A 34 -16.15 6.16 15.28
C ALA A 34 -17.28 6.82 14.47
N MET A 35 -18.44 6.18 14.40
CA MET A 35 -19.60 6.73 13.69
C MET A 35 -20.17 7.99 14.36
N ALA A 36 -20.23 8.03 15.70
CA ALA A 36 -20.60 9.24 16.45
C ALA A 36 -19.60 10.39 16.24
N GLY A 37 -18.33 10.08 15.92
CA GLY A 37 -17.30 11.04 15.55
C GLY A 37 -17.40 11.58 14.12
N GLY A 38 -18.31 11.03 13.29
CA GLY A 38 -18.54 11.48 11.91
C GLY A 38 -18.01 10.54 10.82
N ALA A 39 -17.49 9.36 11.16
CA ALA A 39 -17.08 8.38 10.17
C ALA A 39 -18.28 7.58 9.63
N THR A 40 -18.27 7.28 8.34
CA THR A 40 -19.18 6.32 7.70
C THR A 40 -18.51 4.96 7.62
N LEU A 41 -19.07 3.96 8.29
CA LEU A 41 -18.69 2.56 8.13
C LEU A 41 -19.74 1.87 7.26
N VAL A 42 -19.40 1.51 6.02
CA VAL A 42 -20.36 0.97 5.03
C VAL A 42 -20.94 -0.37 5.49
N ASP A 43 -20.10 -1.21 6.10
CA ASP A 43 -20.50 -2.44 6.78
C ASP A 43 -19.74 -2.49 8.11
N PRO A 44 -20.32 -1.94 9.20
CA PRO A 44 -19.61 -1.84 10.47
C PRO A 44 -19.09 -3.18 10.96
N ALA A 45 -19.87 -4.26 10.83
CA ALA A 45 -19.52 -5.57 11.38
C ALA A 45 -18.22 -6.16 10.78
N SER A 46 -17.84 -5.77 9.56
CA SER A 46 -16.61 -6.23 8.91
C SER A 46 -15.39 -5.31 9.10
N VAL A 47 -15.56 -4.14 9.72
CA VAL A 47 -14.44 -3.21 10.00
C VAL A 47 -13.84 -3.50 11.36
N TRP A 48 -12.53 -3.72 11.42
CA TRP A 48 -11.81 -4.00 12.67
C TRP A 48 -10.98 -2.80 13.08
N LEU A 49 -11.23 -2.28 14.28
CA LEU A 49 -10.55 -1.09 14.83
C LEU A 49 -9.55 -1.51 15.91
N ALA A 50 -8.43 -0.82 16.00
CA ALA A 50 -7.56 -0.90 17.18
C ALA A 50 -8.07 0.04 18.27
N HIS A 51 -7.66 -0.20 19.51
CA HIS A 51 -8.05 0.59 20.68
C HIS A 51 -7.76 2.10 20.56
N ASP A 52 -6.82 2.47 19.69
CA ASP A 52 -6.26 3.80 19.48
C ASP A 52 -6.46 4.29 18.04
N THR A 53 -7.31 3.63 17.25
CA THR A 53 -7.67 4.12 15.92
C THR A 53 -8.38 5.46 16.04
N VAL A 54 -7.86 6.45 15.31
CA VAL A 54 -8.46 7.79 15.19
C VAL A 54 -8.95 8.00 13.77
N LEU A 55 -10.24 8.26 13.62
CA LEU A 55 -10.86 8.64 12.35
C LEU A 55 -11.38 10.08 12.44
N GLY A 56 -11.13 10.86 11.39
CA GLY A 56 -11.70 12.20 11.20
C GLY A 56 -13.17 12.17 10.81
N ARG A 57 -13.68 13.33 10.41
CA ARG A 57 -15.06 13.51 9.92
C ARG A 57 -15.16 13.17 8.45
N ASP A 58 -16.34 12.71 8.04
CA ASP A 58 -16.65 12.37 6.65
C ASP A 58 -15.72 11.31 6.04
N VAL A 59 -15.01 10.55 6.89
CA VAL A 59 -14.23 9.39 6.48
C VAL A 59 -15.18 8.28 6.05
N THR A 60 -14.98 7.71 4.86
CA THR A 60 -15.73 6.55 4.40
C THR A 60 -14.85 5.31 4.46
N VAL A 61 -15.24 4.35 5.29
CA VAL A 61 -14.59 3.05 5.43
C VAL A 61 -15.47 1.97 4.81
N HIS A 62 -14.95 1.34 3.75
CA HIS A 62 -15.60 0.25 3.04
C HIS A 62 -15.45 -1.09 3.79
N PRO A 63 -16.19 -2.14 3.39
CA PRO A 63 -16.17 -3.43 4.10
C PRO A 63 -14.79 -4.09 4.20
N ASN A 64 -14.56 -4.86 5.26
CA ASN A 64 -13.35 -5.68 5.48
C ASN A 64 -12.04 -4.86 5.58
N VAL A 65 -12.08 -3.64 6.11
CA VAL A 65 -10.88 -2.87 6.43
C VAL A 65 -10.41 -3.21 7.84
N VAL A 66 -9.09 -3.38 7.99
CA VAL A 66 -8.46 -3.67 9.28
C VAL A 66 -7.52 -2.52 9.66
N PHE A 67 -7.72 -1.98 10.85
CA PHE A 67 -6.84 -1.00 11.47
C PHE A 67 -6.08 -1.68 12.62
N GLY A 68 -4.76 -1.76 12.47
CA GLY A 68 -3.84 -2.07 13.56
C GLY A 68 -3.54 -0.83 14.42
N PRO A 69 -2.69 -0.97 15.45
CA PRO A 69 -2.36 0.12 16.36
C PRO A 69 -1.75 1.34 15.67
N GLY A 70 -1.93 2.51 16.25
CA GLY A 70 -1.27 3.75 15.85
C GLY A 70 -1.75 4.35 14.53
N VAL A 71 -2.94 3.98 14.04
CA VAL A 71 -3.50 4.55 12.80
C VAL A 71 -4.28 5.84 13.09
N LYS A 72 -3.95 6.89 12.32
CA LYS A 72 -4.63 8.20 12.36
C LYS A 72 -5.09 8.58 10.97
N VAL A 73 -6.36 8.90 10.82
CA VAL A 73 -6.99 9.27 9.55
C VAL A 73 -7.63 10.65 9.70
N GLY A 74 -7.31 11.56 8.79
CA GLY A 74 -7.88 12.90 8.70
C GLY A 74 -9.29 12.91 8.08
N ASP A 75 -9.80 14.09 7.79
CA ASP A 75 -11.18 14.29 7.28
C ASP A 75 -11.29 13.93 5.79
N ASP A 76 -12.50 13.59 5.32
CA ASP A 76 -12.81 13.34 3.89
C ASP A 76 -11.94 12.24 3.23
N VAL A 77 -11.47 11.26 4.01
CA VAL A 77 -10.67 10.13 3.50
C VAL A 77 -11.58 8.98 3.05
N GLU A 78 -11.25 8.35 1.93
CA GLU A 78 -11.89 7.11 1.49
C GLU A 78 -10.94 5.91 1.67
N ILE A 79 -11.32 4.94 2.49
CA ILE A 79 -10.57 3.68 2.71
C ILE A 79 -11.38 2.51 2.14
N LYS A 80 -10.88 1.95 1.04
CA LYS A 80 -11.53 0.89 0.27
C LYS A 80 -11.26 -0.49 0.83
N SER A 81 -12.14 -1.42 0.48
CA SER A 81 -12.21 -2.76 1.06
C SER A 81 -10.90 -3.53 1.04
N PHE A 82 -10.76 -4.42 2.03
CA PHE A 82 -9.62 -5.33 2.16
C PHE A 82 -8.27 -4.63 2.35
N SER A 83 -8.28 -3.34 2.71
CA SER A 83 -7.06 -2.61 3.07
C SER A 83 -6.72 -2.85 4.53
N HIS A 84 -5.42 -2.88 4.83
CA HIS A 84 -4.91 -3.06 6.19
C HIS A 84 -3.88 -1.97 6.51
N LEU A 85 -4.18 -1.16 7.51
CA LEU A 85 -3.36 -0.04 7.95
C LEU A 85 -2.81 -0.32 9.35
N GLU A 86 -1.54 -0.02 9.61
CA GLU A 86 -0.90 -0.19 10.92
C GLU A 86 0.21 0.85 11.07
N GLY A 87 0.19 1.64 12.16
CA GLY A 87 1.17 2.70 12.41
C GLY A 87 1.26 3.74 11.30
N ALA A 88 0.13 4.03 10.64
CA ALA A 88 0.05 4.88 9.47
C ALA A 88 -0.70 6.19 9.77
N THR A 89 -0.28 7.28 9.14
CA THR A 89 -1.00 8.55 9.12
C THR A 89 -1.54 8.80 7.72
N VAL A 90 -2.83 9.11 7.61
CA VAL A 90 -3.50 9.42 6.35
C VAL A 90 -4.16 10.78 6.50
N ALA A 91 -3.71 11.75 5.71
CA ALA A 91 -4.22 13.11 5.75
C ALA A 91 -5.48 13.27 4.89
N GLU A 92 -6.07 14.46 4.96
CA GLU A 92 -7.38 14.77 4.38
C GLU A 92 -7.50 14.47 2.88
N GLY A 93 -8.68 14.01 2.45
CA GLY A 93 -8.98 13.78 1.02
C GLY A 93 -8.22 12.62 0.37
N ALA A 94 -7.40 11.88 1.11
CA ALA A 94 -6.63 10.76 0.56
C ALA A 94 -7.53 9.55 0.22
N ILE A 95 -7.07 8.71 -0.71
CA ILE A 95 -7.78 7.48 -1.11
C ILE A 95 -6.85 6.29 -0.93
N ILE A 96 -7.29 5.33 -0.12
CA ILE A 96 -6.53 4.12 0.22
C ILE A 96 -7.26 2.88 -0.29
N GLY A 97 -6.56 2.00 -1.00
CA GLY A 97 -7.05 0.72 -1.47
C GLY A 97 -7.84 0.73 -2.79
N PRO A 98 -8.59 -0.37 -3.07
CA PRO A 98 -8.78 -1.55 -2.20
C PRO A 98 -7.50 -2.39 -2.07
N PHE A 99 -7.39 -3.30 -1.11
CA PHE A 99 -6.20 -4.18 -0.94
C PHE A 99 -4.86 -3.43 -0.75
N ALA A 100 -4.88 -2.23 -0.16
CA ALA A 100 -3.65 -1.53 0.21
C ALA A 100 -3.09 -2.04 1.55
N ARG A 101 -1.77 -2.07 1.68
CA ARG A 101 -1.09 -2.37 2.95
C ARG A 101 -0.26 -1.18 3.39
N LEU A 102 -0.74 -0.44 4.38
CA LEU A 102 0.05 0.61 5.04
C LEU A 102 0.69 0.03 6.30
N ARG A 103 2.00 0.18 6.42
CA ARG A 103 2.82 -0.31 7.52
C ARG A 103 3.37 0.86 8.34
N PRO A 104 3.97 0.59 9.51
CA PRO A 104 4.49 1.63 10.38
C PRO A 104 5.37 2.64 9.65
N GLY A 105 5.11 3.93 9.90
CA GLY A 105 5.79 5.05 9.27
C GLY A 105 5.29 5.39 7.87
N ALA A 106 4.19 4.78 7.39
CA ALA A 106 3.50 5.26 6.19
C ALA A 106 2.79 6.58 6.49
N ASP A 107 3.14 7.63 5.75
CA ASP A 107 2.59 8.98 5.88
C ASP A 107 2.03 9.42 4.53
N ILE A 108 0.71 9.33 4.40
CA ILE A 108 -0.03 9.61 3.16
C ILE A 108 -0.63 11.01 3.28
N ARG A 109 -0.07 11.98 2.55
CA ARG A 109 -0.47 13.40 2.65
C ARG A 109 -1.73 13.71 1.83
N ALA A 110 -2.16 14.96 1.92
CA ALA A 110 -3.46 15.40 1.45
C ALA A 110 -3.72 15.02 -0.01
N ALA A 111 -4.90 14.47 -0.30
CA ALA A 111 -5.32 14.01 -1.62
C ALA A 111 -4.41 12.98 -2.32
N ALA A 112 -3.43 12.40 -1.62
CA ALA A 112 -2.58 11.33 -2.16
C ALA A 112 -3.38 10.02 -2.31
N ARG A 113 -2.91 9.12 -3.19
CA ARG A 113 -3.60 7.88 -3.51
C ARG A 113 -2.68 6.67 -3.40
N VAL A 114 -3.11 5.70 -2.62
CA VAL A 114 -2.52 4.37 -2.54
C VAL A 114 -3.57 3.39 -3.03
N GLY A 115 -3.39 2.82 -4.21
CA GLY A 115 -4.38 1.93 -4.83
C GLY A 115 -4.15 0.46 -4.51
N ASN A 116 -4.55 -0.41 -5.43
CA ASN A 116 -4.63 -1.84 -5.17
C ASN A 116 -3.30 -2.57 -5.22
N PHE A 117 -3.11 -3.44 -4.21
CA PHE A 117 -1.88 -4.21 -4.01
C PHE A 117 -0.63 -3.32 -3.93
N VAL A 118 -0.78 -2.17 -3.28
CA VAL A 118 0.32 -1.28 -2.97
C VAL A 118 0.66 -1.41 -1.50
N GLU A 119 1.93 -1.63 -1.21
CA GLU A 119 2.48 -1.68 0.14
C GLU A 119 3.35 -0.44 0.37
N VAL A 120 3.11 0.27 1.48
CA VAL A 120 3.88 1.45 1.89
C VAL A 120 4.44 1.22 3.29
N LYS A 121 5.73 1.46 3.50
CA LYS A 121 6.41 1.30 4.80
C LYS A 121 7.47 2.37 5.01
N ASN A 122 7.44 3.05 6.15
CA ASN A 122 8.42 4.09 6.49
C ASN A 122 8.65 5.06 5.32
N ALA A 123 7.56 5.58 4.75
CA ALA A 123 7.62 6.37 3.53
C ALA A 123 6.56 7.46 3.53
N VAL A 124 6.89 8.58 2.92
CA VAL A 124 6.01 9.75 2.77
C VAL A 124 5.54 9.82 1.33
N LEU A 125 4.22 9.85 1.13
CA LEU A 125 3.61 10.23 -0.14
C LEU A 125 3.07 11.64 0.03
N GLU A 126 3.72 12.61 -0.59
CA GLU A 126 3.34 14.02 -0.53
C GLU A 126 2.01 14.31 -1.23
N ALA A 127 1.54 15.54 -1.07
CA ALA A 127 0.21 15.95 -1.52
C ALA A 127 -0.06 15.58 -2.99
N GLY A 128 -1.18 14.89 -3.23
CA GLY A 128 -1.62 14.47 -4.56
C GLY A 128 -0.74 13.40 -5.25
N ALA A 129 0.30 12.88 -4.60
CA ALA A 129 1.11 11.78 -5.12
C ALA A 129 0.28 10.50 -5.30
N LYS A 130 0.60 9.70 -6.31
CA LYS A 130 -0.19 8.52 -6.68
C LYS A 130 0.69 7.28 -6.83
N ALA A 131 0.33 6.23 -6.11
CA ALA A 131 0.80 4.88 -6.34
C ALA A 131 -0.42 3.97 -6.42
N ASN A 132 -0.90 3.72 -7.64
CA ASN A 132 -2.23 3.12 -7.81
C ASN A 132 -2.23 1.59 -7.87
N HIS A 133 -1.12 0.95 -8.26
CA HIS A 133 -1.15 -0.48 -8.58
C HIS A 133 0.17 -1.18 -8.26
N LEU A 134 0.09 -2.34 -7.61
CA LEU A 134 1.14 -3.38 -7.59
C LEU A 134 2.55 -2.85 -7.29
N SER A 135 2.71 -2.01 -6.27
CA SER A 135 3.98 -1.34 -6.00
C SER A 135 4.39 -1.49 -4.53
N TYR A 136 5.70 -1.55 -4.29
CA TYR A 136 6.26 -1.49 -2.95
C TYR A 136 7.04 -0.19 -2.79
N ILE A 137 6.67 0.61 -1.78
CA ILE A 137 7.28 1.90 -1.45
C ILE A 137 7.77 1.83 -0.01
N GLY A 138 9.04 1.52 0.15
CA GLY A 138 9.73 1.34 1.43
C GLY A 138 10.87 2.32 1.59
N ASP A 139 10.96 2.98 2.75
CA ASP A 139 12.05 3.91 3.08
C ASP A 139 12.22 5.00 2.00
N ALA A 140 11.14 5.71 1.68
CA ALA A 140 11.10 6.63 0.54
C ALA A 140 10.34 7.94 0.79
N THR A 141 10.69 8.97 0.03
CA THR A 141 9.90 10.21 -0.08
C THR A 141 9.42 10.34 -1.52
N VAL A 142 8.11 10.39 -1.72
CA VAL A 142 7.46 10.57 -3.02
C VAL A 142 6.88 11.97 -3.07
N GLY A 143 7.46 12.82 -3.91
CA GLY A 143 7.14 14.24 -4.01
C GLY A 143 5.72 14.51 -4.49
N ALA A 144 5.28 15.75 -4.28
CA ALA A 144 3.91 16.17 -4.56
C ALA A 144 3.56 15.94 -6.03
N MET A 145 2.34 15.47 -6.29
CA MET A 145 1.83 15.18 -7.64
C MET A 145 2.64 14.14 -8.45
N ALA A 146 3.65 13.48 -7.86
CA ALA A 146 4.38 12.43 -8.54
C ALA A 146 3.50 11.21 -8.80
N ASN A 147 3.77 10.50 -9.90
CA ASN A 147 3.01 9.33 -10.30
C ASN A 147 3.92 8.10 -10.39
N ILE A 148 3.65 7.11 -9.54
CA ILE A 148 4.34 5.83 -9.49
C ILE A 148 3.60 4.83 -10.39
N GLY A 149 4.27 4.41 -11.46
CA GLY A 149 3.78 3.42 -12.41
C GLY A 149 3.63 2.05 -11.76
N ALA A 150 2.71 1.24 -12.29
CA ALA A 150 2.41 -0.08 -11.75
C ALA A 150 3.64 -1.00 -11.76
N GLY A 151 3.82 -1.83 -10.73
CA GLY A 151 4.97 -2.74 -10.66
C GLY A 151 6.27 -2.08 -10.20
N THR A 152 6.22 -0.82 -9.73
CA THR A 152 7.42 -0.12 -9.27
C THR A 152 7.84 -0.60 -7.88
N ILE A 153 9.15 -0.81 -7.69
CA ILE A 153 9.74 -1.21 -6.42
C ILE A 153 10.83 -0.21 -6.04
N THR A 154 10.76 0.35 -4.84
CA THR A 154 11.90 1.02 -4.19
C THR A 154 12.76 -0.07 -3.54
N CYS A 155 13.85 -0.46 -4.21
CA CYS A 155 14.79 -1.48 -3.74
C CYS A 155 15.65 -0.90 -2.62
N ASN A 156 15.11 -0.88 -1.41
CA ASN A 156 15.62 -0.17 -0.24
C ASN A 156 16.60 -1.00 0.63
N TYR A 157 16.83 -2.27 0.33
CA TYR A 157 17.62 -3.17 1.18
C TYR A 157 18.68 -3.91 0.35
N ASP A 158 19.95 -3.84 0.79
CA ASP A 158 21.10 -4.40 0.07
C ASP A 158 21.54 -5.79 0.58
N GLY A 159 20.87 -6.32 1.61
CA GLY A 159 21.24 -7.54 2.32
C GLY A 159 21.79 -7.29 3.73
N PHE A 160 22.11 -6.03 4.08
CA PHE A 160 22.63 -5.63 5.39
C PHE A 160 21.92 -4.37 5.88
N ASP A 161 21.97 -3.30 5.10
CA ASP A 161 21.49 -1.98 5.46
C ASP A 161 20.31 -1.55 4.58
N LYS A 162 19.59 -0.54 5.08
CA LYS A 162 18.50 0.09 4.35
C LYS A 162 18.85 1.50 3.93
N HIS A 163 18.44 1.85 2.71
CA HIS A 163 18.77 3.12 2.08
C HIS A 163 17.51 3.82 1.57
N GLN A 164 17.58 5.14 1.48
CA GLN A 164 16.42 5.96 1.13
C GLN A 164 16.32 6.19 -0.39
N THR A 165 15.10 6.14 -0.91
CA THR A 165 14.77 6.65 -2.26
C THR A 165 14.06 8.00 -2.16
N VAL A 166 14.50 8.99 -2.94
CA VAL A 166 13.86 10.30 -3.02
C VAL A 166 13.33 10.50 -4.43
N ILE A 167 12.03 10.79 -4.57
CA ILE A 167 11.36 11.06 -5.84
C ILE A 167 10.81 12.48 -5.78
N GLY A 168 11.19 13.31 -6.73
CA GLY A 168 10.82 14.72 -6.81
C GLY A 168 9.35 14.96 -7.13
N ALA A 169 8.91 16.20 -6.96
CA ALA A 169 7.57 16.64 -7.30
C ALA A 169 7.31 16.52 -8.81
N ASN A 170 6.08 16.16 -9.19
CA ASN A 170 5.66 15.96 -10.58
C ASN A 170 6.47 14.90 -11.37
N ALA A 171 7.33 14.12 -10.72
CA ALA A 171 8.07 13.05 -11.38
C ALA A 171 7.12 11.93 -11.84
N PHE A 172 7.45 11.30 -12.97
CA PHE A 172 6.73 10.15 -13.50
C PHE A 172 7.64 8.92 -13.53
N ILE A 173 7.31 7.93 -12.72
CA ILE A 173 8.03 6.65 -12.72
C ILE A 173 7.26 5.67 -13.59
N GLY A 174 7.88 5.19 -14.66
CA GLY A 174 7.27 4.22 -15.57
C GLY A 174 7.00 2.87 -14.91
N SER A 175 6.06 2.12 -15.47
CA SER A 175 5.70 0.79 -14.95
C SER A 175 6.88 -0.18 -14.92
N ASN A 176 6.87 -1.13 -13.98
CA ASN A 176 7.91 -2.14 -13.77
C ASN A 176 9.31 -1.52 -13.62
N THR A 177 9.42 -0.41 -12.89
CA THR A 177 10.70 0.21 -12.57
C THR A 177 11.26 -0.34 -11.26
N ALA A 178 12.56 -0.61 -11.22
CA ALA A 178 13.30 -0.86 -9.98
C ALA A 178 14.16 0.36 -9.64
N LEU A 179 13.92 1.01 -8.51
CA LEU A 179 14.71 2.14 -8.01
C LEU A 179 15.67 1.61 -6.95
N VAL A 180 16.95 1.45 -7.30
CA VAL A 180 17.98 0.89 -6.41
C VAL A 180 18.48 1.98 -5.47
N ALA A 181 18.08 1.91 -4.21
CA ALA A 181 18.46 2.91 -3.21
C ALA A 181 19.95 2.75 -2.79
N PRO A 182 20.63 3.84 -2.40
CA PRO A 182 20.14 5.22 -2.39
C PRO A 182 20.07 5.81 -3.80
N VAL A 183 18.96 6.49 -4.12
CA VAL A 183 18.79 7.17 -5.41
C VAL A 183 17.82 8.35 -5.30
N THR A 184 18.15 9.44 -5.99
CA THR A 184 17.33 10.64 -6.13
C THR A 184 16.82 10.80 -7.56
N ILE A 185 15.52 10.92 -7.72
CA ILE A 185 14.85 11.28 -8.97
C ILE A 185 14.41 12.74 -8.85
N GLY A 186 14.92 13.62 -9.70
CA GLY A 186 14.63 15.05 -9.65
C GLY A 186 13.18 15.38 -9.98
N ASP A 187 12.79 16.62 -9.67
CA ASP A 187 11.46 17.15 -9.99
C ASP A 187 11.17 17.07 -11.49
N GLY A 188 9.94 16.73 -11.86
CA GLY A 188 9.51 16.63 -13.27
C GLY A 188 10.18 15.51 -14.08
N ALA A 189 11.12 14.77 -13.50
CA ALA A 189 11.85 13.74 -14.21
C ALA A 189 10.94 12.57 -14.61
N ILE A 190 11.29 11.93 -15.73
CA ILE A 190 10.59 10.77 -16.25
C ILE A 190 11.54 9.58 -16.22
N VAL A 191 11.12 8.49 -15.57
CA VAL A 191 11.79 7.19 -15.69
C VAL A 191 10.99 6.32 -16.65
N ALA A 192 11.63 5.85 -17.72
CA ALA A 192 10.96 5.00 -18.70
C ALA A 192 10.57 3.65 -18.08
N ALA A 193 9.44 3.09 -18.54
CA ALA A 193 8.96 1.79 -18.09
C ALA A 193 10.00 0.68 -18.30
N GLY A 194 10.07 -0.25 -17.35
CA GLY A 194 10.99 -1.38 -17.35
C GLY A 194 12.43 -1.02 -17.02
N SER A 195 12.70 0.17 -16.48
CA SER A 195 14.06 0.61 -16.15
C SER A 195 14.50 0.14 -14.76
N THR A 196 15.79 -0.15 -14.61
CA THR A 196 16.45 -0.31 -13.31
C THR A 196 17.34 0.91 -13.10
N ILE A 197 17.01 1.80 -12.17
CA ILE A 197 17.73 3.05 -11.94
C ILE A 197 18.53 2.94 -10.65
N GLY A 198 19.86 2.96 -10.75
CA GLY A 198 20.78 2.97 -9.60
C GLY A 198 21.67 4.21 -9.52
N ARG A 199 21.36 5.25 -10.29
CA ARG A 199 22.07 6.54 -10.28
C ARG A 199 21.05 7.66 -10.29
N ASP A 200 21.41 8.78 -9.67
CA ASP A 200 20.54 9.95 -9.61
C ASP A 200 20.12 10.43 -11.00
N VAL A 201 18.88 10.88 -11.09
CA VAL A 201 18.27 11.44 -12.30
C VAL A 201 18.03 12.92 -12.06
N ALA A 202 18.58 13.77 -12.93
CA ALA A 202 18.39 15.21 -12.83
C ALA A 202 16.91 15.60 -13.01
N ALA A 203 16.53 16.77 -12.50
CA ALA A 203 15.22 17.35 -12.75
C ALA A 203 14.93 17.48 -14.25
N ASP A 204 13.67 17.30 -14.64
CA ASP A 204 13.15 17.31 -16.02
C ASP A 204 13.84 16.35 -17.00
N ALA A 205 14.71 15.46 -16.52
CA ALA A 205 15.42 14.50 -17.36
C ALA A 205 14.56 13.28 -17.65
N LEU A 206 14.81 12.66 -18.82
CA LEU A 206 14.38 11.30 -19.11
C LEU A 206 15.50 10.32 -18.74
N ALA A 207 15.24 9.42 -17.80
CA ALA A 207 16.09 8.28 -17.52
C ALA A 207 15.52 7.01 -18.14
N ILE A 208 16.38 6.25 -18.80
CA ILE A 208 16.03 5.01 -19.47
C ILE A 208 17.19 4.02 -19.33
N GLU A 209 16.93 2.89 -18.69
CA GLU A 209 17.90 1.81 -18.54
C GLU A 209 17.27 0.50 -18.98
N ARG A 210 17.37 0.19 -20.29
CA ARG A 210 16.80 -1.01 -20.89
C ARG A 210 17.64 -1.50 -22.07
N ALA A 211 17.59 -2.80 -22.34
CA ALA A 211 18.18 -3.36 -23.54
C ALA A 211 17.40 -2.98 -24.81
N SER A 212 18.11 -2.85 -25.93
CA SER A 212 17.47 -2.73 -27.24
C SER A 212 16.66 -3.99 -27.55
N GLN A 213 15.47 -3.80 -28.13
CA GLN A 213 14.62 -4.91 -28.55
C GLN A 213 15.31 -5.71 -29.67
N ASN A 214 15.40 -7.03 -29.50
CA ASN A 214 15.93 -7.95 -30.50
C ASN A 214 14.83 -8.96 -30.88
N GLU A 215 14.37 -8.89 -32.12
CA GLU A 215 13.33 -9.77 -32.65
C GLU A 215 13.94 -10.89 -33.51
N LYS A 216 13.47 -12.12 -33.32
CA LYS A 216 13.88 -13.29 -34.11
C LYS A 216 12.66 -13.91 -34.80
N PRO A 217 12.31 -13.47 -36.03
CA PRO A 217 11.15 -13.99 -36.76
C PRO A 217 11.19 -15.52 -36.87
N GLY A 218 10.05 -16.17 -36.62
CA GLY A 218 9.90 -17.62 -36.76
C GLY A 218 10.45 -18.48 -35.60
N TRP A 219 11.22 -17.92 -34.67
CA TRP A 219 11.86 -18.69 -33.59
C TRP A 219 10.87 -19.50 -32.75
N ALA A 220 9.77 -18.87 -32.31
CA ALA A 220 8.78 -19.52 -31.47
C ALA A 220 8.07 -20.69 -32.16
N SER A 221 7.90 -20.61 -33.49
CA SER A 221 7.35 -21.72 -34.28
C SER A 221 8.31 -22.90 -34.31
N SER A 222 9.58 -22.65 -34.63
CA SER A 222 10.64 -23.68 -34.65
C SER A 222 10.80 -24.36 -33.30
N PHE A 223 10.81 -23.59 -32.21
CA PHE A 223 10.88 -24.12 -30.85
C PHE A 223 9.72 -25.05 -30.52
N ARG A 224 8.47 -24.64 -30.83
CA ARG A 224 7.29 -25.48 -30.58
C ARG A 224 7.34 -26.79 -31.35
N GLN A 225 7.73 -26.76 -32.62
CA GLN A 225 7.85 -27.97 -33.45
C GLN A 225 8.89 -28.94 -32.86
N GLN A 226 10.06 -28.44 -32.46
CA GLN A 226 11.09 -29.27 -31.82
C GLN A 226 10.59 -29.89 -30.51
N ARG A 227 9.92 -29.12 -29.65
CA ARG A 227 9.38 -29.63 -28.38
C ARG A 227 8.26 -30.64 -28.57
N GLN A 228 7.39 -30.43 -29.56
CA GLN A 228 6.35 -31.39 -29.92
C GLN A 228 6.94 -32.69 -30.46
N ALA A 229 7.93 -32.62 -31.37
CA ALA A 229 8.63 -33.80 -31.88
C ALA A 229 9.30 -34.61 -30.75
N ALA A 230 10.01 -33.93 -29.84
CA ALA A 230 10.65 -34.57 -28.70
C ALA A 230 9.66 -35.16 -27.67
N LYS A 231 8.46 -34.59 -27.54
CA LYS A 231 7.39 -35.16 -26.70
C LYS A 231 6.78 -36.41 -27.36
N SER A 232 6.57 -36.37 -28.68
CA SER A 232 6.05 -37.49 -29.45
C SER A 232 7.01 -38.67 -29.52
N SER A 233 8.33 -38.43 -29.52
CA SER A 233 9.32 -39.50 -29.46
C SER A 233 9.37 -40.17 -28.08
N LYS A 234 9.19 -39.41 -26.99
CA LYS A 234 9.15 -39.96 -25.61
C LYS A 234 7.86 -40.71 -25.25
N SER A 235 6.80 -40.56 -26.04
CA SER A 235 5.51 -41.23 -25.84
C SER A 235 5.42 -42.57 -26.57
N LYS A 236 6.44 -42.93 -27.36
CA LYS A 236 6.47 -44.16 -28.18
C LYS A 236 7.39 -45.25 -27.62
N ASP A 237 8.05 -44.98 -26.50
CA ASP A 237 8.74 -45.94 -25.64
C ASP A 237 7.91 -46.16 -24.37
#